data_AF-A0A3C1DQH4-F1
#
_entry.id   AF-A0A3C1DQH4-F1
#
_cell.length_a   1.000
_cell.length_b   1.000
_cell.length_c   1.000
_cell.angle_alpha   90.00
_cell.angle_beta   90.00
_cell.angle_gamma   90.00
#
_symmetry.space_group_name_H-M   'P 1'
#
loop_
_entity.id
_entity.type
_entity.pdbx_description
1 polymer ?
#
loop_
_entity_poly.entity_id
_entity_poly.type
_entity_poly.pdbx_seq_one_letter_code
_entity_poly.pdbx_strand_id
1 'polypeptide(L)'
;MHFFNPVHKMKLLELVRGVATSDETVARARAWAEALADSSDFKQTPKSFRDLMAKWKAAGRAGKSDEEALWSRFKAAQDAIFARLGQENEKTEAEQRENLGKKQALVQRAQALLPLTDLGSAKTTLREIAKEWEGIGPVPRDERAKVEGALRKVEDAVRAAEQEQWRKSDPVARGRAQSTVDQLTTAIDKLRKQLHAAEAAGDERKASEAREAIEARQQWLAQAEAALQEFSG
;
A
#
# COMPACT_ATOMS: atom_id res chain seq x y z
N MET A 1 -24.63 -5.91 -7.74
CA MET A 1 -25.98 -6.10 -8.28
C MET A 1 -26.82 -6.95 -7.33
N HIS A 2 -27.30 -6.39 -6.22
CA HIS A 2 -28.37 -7.04 -5.45
C HIS A 2 -29.68 -6.47 -5.96
N PHE A 3 -30.32 -7.25 -6.83
CA PHE A 3 -31.73 -7.10 -7.16
C PHE A 3 -32.50 -7.15 -5.84
N PHE A 4 -32.94 -5.98 -5.36
CA PHE A 4 -34.04 -5.96 -4.41
C PHE A 4 -35.27 -6.35 -5.21
N ASN A 5 -35.50 -7.67 -5.31
CA ASN A 5 -36.66 -8.25 -5.97
C ASN A 5 -37.89 -7.53 -5.41
N PRO A 6 -38.66 -6.78 -6.24
CA PRO A 6 -39.82 -6.07 -5.74
C PRO A 6 -40.72 -7.11 -5.07
N VAL A 7 -40.96 -6.94 -3.77
CA VAL A 7 -41.93 -7.77 -3.04
C VAL A 7 -43.19 -7.75 -3.89
N HIS A 8 -43.52 -8.91 -4.48
CA HIS A 8 -44.49 -8.96 -5.58
C HIS A 8 -45.72 -8.13 -5.21
N LYS A 9 -46.08 -7.17 -6.07
CA LYS A 9 -47.18 -6.20 -5.89
C LYS A 9 -48.45 -6.85 -5.29
N MET A 10 -48.73 -8.09 -5.68
CA MET A 10 -49.82 -8.93 -5.15
C MET A 10 -49.61 -9.46 -3.72
N LYS A 11 -48.40 -9.89 -3.31
CA LYS A 11 -48.14 -10.39 -1.94
C LYS A 11 -48.20 -9.29 -0.89
N LEU A 12 -47.87 -8.05 -1.27
CA LEU A 12 -48.06 -6.86 -0.43
C LEU A 12 -49.55 -6.56 -0.23
N LEU A 13 -50.36 -6.68 -1.27
CA LEU A 13 -51.82 -6.54 -1.21
C LEU A 13 -52.51 -7.73 -0.51
N GLU A 14 -51.95 -8.94 -0.56
CA GLU A 14 -52.51 -10.11 0.12
C GLU A 14 -52.18 -10.16 1.62
N LEU A 15 -51.06 -9.60 2.05
CA LEU A 15 -50.74 -9.45 3.48
C LEU A 15 -51.72 -8.52 4.22
N VAL A 16 -52.49 -7.75 3.45
CA VAL A 16 -53.44 -6.73 3.89
C VAL A 16 -54.84 -7.34 3.99
N ARG A 17 -54.98 -8.54 4.58
CA ARG A 17 -56.27 -9.19 4.90
C ARG A 17 -56.42 -9.40 6.41
N GLY A 18 -56.41 -8.31 7.19
CA GLY A 18 -56.71 -8.30 8.64
C GLY A 18 -56.89 -6.88 9.21
N VAL A 19 -57.90 -6.71 10.07
CA VAL A 19 -58.56 -5.47 10.58
C VAL A 19 -57.68 -4.23 10.88
N ALA A 20 -58.20 -3.04 10.50
CA ALA A 20 -57.92 -1.63 10.87
C ALA A 20 -56.48 -1.12 11.10
N THR A 21 -55.99 -0.22 10.22
CA THR A 21 -54.80 0.64 10.44
C THR A 21 -55.13 1.77 11.42
N SER A 22 -54.36 1.92 12.49
CA SER A 22 -54.53 3.09 13.39
C SER A 22 -54.08 4.39 12.70
N ASP A 23 -54.78 5.50 12.97
CA ASP A 23 -54.40 6.84 12.47
C ASP A 23 -52.95 7.22 12.84
N GLU A 24 -52.49 6.74 13.99
CA GLU A 24 -51.11 6.90 14.44
C GLU A 24 -50.11 6.21 13.51
N THR A 25 -50.45 5.06 12.93
CA THR A 25 -49.58 4.35 11.98
C THR A 25 -49.50 5.11 10.65
N VAL A 26 -50.64 5.60 10.15
CA VAL A 26 -50.69 6.41 8.93
C VAL A 26 -49.88 7.70 9.11
N ALA A 27 -50.03 8.37 10.26
CA ALA A 27 -49.27 9.56 10.60
C ALA A 27 -47.75 9.29 10.71
N ARG A 28 -47.35 8.17 11.35
CA ARG A 28 -45.94 7.76 11.44
C ARG A 28 -45.34 7.40 10.08
N ALA A 29 -46.10 6.72 9.22
CA ALA A 29 -45.65 6.38 7.87
C ALA A 29 -45.46 7.64 7.01
N ARG A 30 -46.35 8.63 7.17
CA ARG A 30 -46.24 9.93 6.50
C ARG A 30 -45.04 10.73 7.00
N ALA A 31 -44.89 10.89 8.31
CA ALA A 31 -43.77 11.60 8.91
C ALA A 31 -42.42 10.97 8.54
N TRP A 32 -42.36 9.64 8.39
CA TRP A 32 -41.16 8.95 7.93
C TRP A 32 -40.89 9.13 6.43
N ALA A 33 -41.92 9.13 5.58
CA ALA A 33 -41.74 9.39 4.15
C ALA A 33 -41.18 10.81 3.92
N GLU A 34 -41.61 11.77 4.73
CA GLU A 34 -41.08 13.14 4.74
C GLU A 34 -39.64 13.16 5.31
N ALA A 35 -39.37 12.50 6.45
CA ALA A 35 -38.03 12.44 7.04
C ALA A 35 -36.98 11.72 6.17
N LEU A 36 -37.35 10.69 5.40
CA LEU A 36 -36.44 10.03 4.47
C LEU A 36 -36.19 10.82 3.20
N ALA A 37 -37.13 11.66 2.77
CA ALA A 37 -36.89 12.58 1.67
C ALA A 37 -35.78 13.58 2.03
N ASP A 38 -35.63 13.90 3.32
CA ASP A 38 -34.68 14.89 3.85
C ASP A 38 -33.41 14.28 4.48
N SER A 39 -33.37 12.99 4.80
CA SER A 39 -32.20 12.40 5.48
C SER A 39 -31.04 12.12 4.51
N SER A 40 -29.83 12.52 4.88
CA SER A 40 -28.57 12.25 4.17
C SER A 40 -27.77 11.04 4.70
N ASP A 41 -28.26 10.35 5.75
CA ASP A 41 -27.57 9.19 6.35
C ASP A 41 -28.12 7.86 5.82
N PHE A 42 -27.71 7.50 4.61
CA PHE A 42 -28.29 6.40 3.83
C PHE A 42 -27.82 4.99 4.25
N LYS A 43 -26.86 4.89 5.18
CA LYS A 43 -26.34 3.59 5.68
C LYS A 43 -27.31 2.90 6.63
N GLN A 44 -28.18 3.64 7.30
CA GLN A 44 -29.22 3.09 8.18
C GLN A 44 -30.53 2.79 7.43
N THR A 45 -30.69 3.34 6.22
CA THR A 45 -31.93 3.26 5.42
C THR A 45 -32.43 1.84 5.17
N PRO A 46 -31.60 0.83 4.86
CA PRO A 46 -32.11 -0.54 4.62
C PRO A 46 -32.68 -1.21 5.87
N LYS A 47 -32.12 -0.93 7.04
CA LYS A 47 -32.60 -1.46 8.34
C LYS A 47 -33.86 -0.73 8.76
N SER A 48 -33.84 0.61 8.74
CA SER A 48 -35.00 1.45 9.03
C SER A 48 -36.18 1.14 8.10
N PHE A 49 -35.90 0.84 6.82
CA PHE A 49 -36.88 0.37 5.84
C PHE A 49 -37.48 -0.99 6.22
N ARG A 50 -36.65 -1.96 6.63
CA ARG A 50 -37.12 -3.29 7.04
C ARG A 50 -37.99 -3.22 8.30
N ASP A 51 -37.58 -2.42 9.27
CA ASP A 51 -38.29 -2.23 10.54
C ASP A 51 -39.63 -1.50 10.33
N LEU A 52 -39.66 -0.52 9.44
CA LEU A 52 -40.91 0.14 9.07
C LEU A 52 -41.83 -0.78 8.28
N MET A 53 -41.31 -1.56 7.32
CA MET A 53 -42.10 -2.57 6.63
C MET A 53 -42.68 -3.59 7.63
N ALA A 54 -41.95 -3.95 8.67
CA ALA A 54 -42.47 -4.80 9.74
C ALA A 54 -43.58 -4.11 10.55
N LYS A 55 -43.42 -2.82 10.91
CA LYS A 55 -44.43 -2.01 11.61
C LYS A 55 -45.68 -1.77 10.77
N TRP A 56 -45.52 -1.48 9.48
CA TRP A 56 -46.60 -1.35 8.51
C TRP A 56 -47.40 -2.64 8.37
N LYS A 57 -46.71 -3.78 8.26
CA LYS A 57 -47.34 -5.11 8.26
C LYS A 57 -48.10 -5.42 9.55
N ALA A 58 -47.65 -4.89 10.69
CA ALA A 58 -48.27 -5.12 11.99
C ALA A 58 -49.49 -4.23 12.26
N ALA A 59 -49.68 -3.16 11.49
CA ALA A 59 -50.62 -2.10 11.84
C ALA A 59 -52.07 -2.31 11.39
N GLY A 60 -52.38 -3.26 10.51
CA GLY A 60 -53.75 -3.56 10.05
C GLY A 60 -54.19 -2.79 8.78
N ARG A 61 -55.42 -3.06 8.29
CA ARG A 61 -56.02 -2.60 7.00
C ARG A 61 -56.55 -1.16 6.96
N ALA A 62 -56.40 -0.47 5.83
CA ALA A 62 -57.07 0.80 5.51
C ALA A 62 -58.06 0.62 4.33
N GLY A 63 -58.81 1.67 3.96
CA GLY A 63 -59.63 1.63 2.76
C GLY A 63 -58.76 1.43 1.51
N LYS A 64 -59.21 0.64 0.53
CA LYS A 64 -58.44 0.29 -0.69
C LYS A 64 -57.81 1.52 -1.39
N SER A 65 -58.51 2.65 -1.38
CA SER A 65 -58.02 3.92 -1.95
C SER A 65 -56.86 4.53 -1.14
N ASP A 66 -56.94 4.50 0.18
CA ASP A 66 -55.89 5.03 1.06
C ASP A 66 -54.64 4.15 1.00
N GLU A 67 -54.82 2.83 0.89
CA GLU A 67 -53.73 1.87 0.72
C GLU A 67 -52.97 2.09 -0.60
N GLU A 68 -53.69 2.32 -1.71
CA GLU A 68 -53.09 2.60 -3.02
C GLU A 68 -52.33 3.93 -3.02
N ALA A 69 -52.91 4.97 -2.41
CA ALA A 69 -52.28 6.28 -2.27
C ALA A 69 -51.01 6.21 -1.40
N LEU A 70 -51.07 5.52 -0.26
CA LEU A 70 -49.93 5.34 0.65
C LEU A 70 -48.83 4.51 0.00
N TRP A 71 -49.18 3.44 -0.71
CA TRP A 71 -48.23 2.63 -1.47
C TRP A 71 -47.54 3.43 -2.58
N SER A 72 -48.29 4.24 -3.33
CA SER A 72 -47.73 5.09 -4.39
C SER A 72 -46.73 6.10 -3.83
N ARG A 73 -47.04 6.75 -2.71
CA ARG A 73 -46.14 7.70 -2.03
C ARG A 73 -44.87 7.01 -1.52
N PHE A 74 -45.02 5.84 -0.91
CA PHE A 74 -43.90 5.04 -0.44
C PHE A 74 -42.97 4.62 -1.59
N LYS A 75 -43.55 4.17 -2.71
CA LYS A 75 -42.78 3.81 -3.91
C LYS A 75 -42.04 4.99 -4.50
N ALA A 76 -42.68 6.15 -4.61
CA ALA A 76 -42.04 7.38 -5.07
C ALA A 76 -40.87 7.80 -4.17
N ALA A 77 -41.04 7.72 -2.85
CA ALA A 77 -39.95 7.99 -1.90
C ALA A 77 -38.79 6.99 -2.06
N GLN A 78 -39.11 5.70 -2.19
CA GLN A 78 -38.11 4.65 -2.42
C GLN A 78 -37.31 4.88 -3.70
N ASP A 79 -37.99 5.18 -4.81
CA ASP A 79 -37.35 5.38 -6.11
C ASP A 79 -36.46 6.63 -6.09
N ALA A 80 -36.89 7.71 -5.42
CA ALA A 80 -36.09 8.91 -5.22
C ALA A 80 -34.80 8.65 -4.42
N ILE A 81 -34.86 7.82 -3.38
CA ILE A 81 -33.69 7.44 -2.57
C ILE A 81 -32.69 6.63 -3.40
N PHE A 82 -33.15 5.61 -4.12
CA PHE A 82 -32.27 4.79 -4.94
C PHE A 82 -31.66 5.58 -6.10
N ALA A 83 -32.39 6.53 -6.68
CA ALA A 83 -31.86 7.43 -7.69
C ALA A 83 -30.72 8.29 -7.11
N ARG A 84 -30.89 8.89 -5.92
CA ARG A 84 -29.85 9.67 -5.24
C ARG A 84 -28.63 8.81 -4.89
N LEU A 85 -28.82 7.61 -4.36
CA LEU A 85 -27.74 6.67 -4.06
C LEU A 85 -26.98 6.24 -5.32
N GLY A 86 -27.70 6.04 -6.43
CA GLY A 86 -27.10 5.78 -7.73
C GLY A 86 -26.18 6.91 -8.16
N GLN A 87 -26.66 8.16 -8.10
CA GLN A 87 -25.88 9.34 -8.44
C GLN A 87 -24.64 9.52 -7.54
N GLU A 88 -24.77 9.31 -6.23
CA GLU A 88 -23.63 9.38 -5.30
C GLU A 88 -22.58 8.29 -5.57
N ASN A 89 -23.04 7.07 -5.87
CA ASN A 89 -22.14 5.98 -6.25
C ASN A 89 -21.44 6.27 -7.58
N GLU A 90 -22.17 6.74 -8.60
CA GLU A 90 -21.59 7.12 -9.89
C GLU A 90 -20.55 8.21 -9.75
N LYS A 91 -20.82 9.24 -8.92
CA LYS A 91 -19.87 10.30 -8.59
C LYS A 91 -18.63 9.74 -7.91
N THR A 92 -18.81 8.89 -6.88
CA THR A 92 -17.70 8.27 -6.15
C THR A 92 -16.85 7.38 -7.07
N GLU A 93 -17.47 6.60 -7.95
CA GLU A 93 -16.76 5.78 -8.93
C GLU A 93 -16.00 6.63 -9.95
N ALA A 94 -16.59 7.74 -10.42
CA ALA A 94 -15.92 8.67 -11.33
C ALA A 94 -14.68 9.29 -10.67
N GLU A 95 -14.80 9.77 -9.42
CA GLU A 95 -13.69 10.29 -8.63
C GLU A 95 -12.59 9.23 -8.43
N GLN A 96 -12.96 7.99 -8.11
CA GLN A 96 -12.00 6.89 -7.97
C GLN A 96 -11.29 6.55 -9.29
N ARG A 97 -12.00 6.57 -10.42
CA ARG A 97 -11.41 6.35 -11.76
C ARG A 97 -10.43 7.46 -12.13
N GLU A 98 -10.74 8.71 -11.80
CA GLU A 98 -9.82 9.84 -11.99
C GLU A 98 -8.57 9.69 -11.13
N ASN A 99 -8.75 9.37 -9.83
CA ASN A 99 -7.63 9.11 -8.91
C ASN A 99 -6.75 7.96 -9.40
N LEU A 100 -7.34 6.91 -9.96
CA LEU A 100 -6.60 5.79 -10.53
C LEU A 100 -5.70 6.26 -11.68
N GLY A 101 -6.22 7.07 -12.61
CA GLY A 101 -5.43 7.64 -13.71
C GLY A 101 -4.23 8.45 -13.21
N LYS A 102 -4.44 9.30 -12.19
CA LYS A 102 -3.36 10.07 -11.55
C LYS A 102 -2.30 9.16 -10.92
N LYS A 103 -2.71 8.14 -10.15
CA LYS A 103 -1.78 7.18 -9.53
C LYS A 103 -1.03 6.34 -10.57
N GLN A 104 -1.68 5.96 -11.67
CA GLN A 104 -1.02 5.26 -12.78
C GLN A 104 0.05 6.11 -13.46
N ALA A 105 -0.21 7.41 -13.66
CA ALA A 105 0.79 8.33 -14.20
C ALA A 105 2.01 8.46 -13.27
N LEU A 106 1.78 8.52 -11.95
CA LEU A 106 2.86 8.50 -10.95
C LEU A 106 3.67 7.19 -11.00
N VAL A 107 3.00 6.05 -11.14
CA VAL A 107 3.68 4.75 -11.32
C VAL A 107 4.54 4.74 -12.57
N GLN A 108 4.04 5.26 -13.69
CA GLN A 108 4.83 5.34 -14.94
C GLN A 108 6.06 6.23 -14.77
N ARG A 109 5.90 7.39 -14.11
CA ARG A 109 7.03 8.27 -13.77
C ARG A 109 8.05 7.57 -12.87
N ALA A 110 7.60 6.79 -11.88
CA ALA A 110 8.48 5.99 -11.04
C ALA A 110 9.19 4.89 -11.84
N GLN A 111 8.48 4.17 -12.71
CA GLN A 111 9.05 3.11 -13.54
C GLN A 111 10.10 3.64 -14.52
N ALA A 112 9.94 4.87 -15.01
CA ALA A 112 10.92 5.53 -15.86
C ALA A 112 12.26 5.85 -15.16
N LEU A 113 12.33 5.73 -13.82
CA LEU A 113 13.60 5.79 -13.08
C LEU A 113 14.45 4.54 -13.30
N LEU A 114 13.88 3.46 -13.85
CA LEU A 114 14.57 2.21 -14.10
C LEU A 114 15.04 2.14 -15.57
N PRO A 115 16.27 1.66 -15.84
CA PRO A 115 17.30 1.28 -14.88
C PRO A 115 17.90 2.48 -14.12
N LEU A 116 18.29 2.28 -12.86
CA LEU A 116 18.81 3.35 -12.01
C LEU A 116 20.20 3.80 -12.48
N THR A 117 20.31 5.02 -12.98
CA THR A 117 21.58 5.64 -13.39
C THR A 117 22.11 6.63 -12.34
N ASP A 118 21.22 7.33 -11.65
CA ASP A 118 21.53 8.26 -10.57
C ASP A 118 20.60 8.00 -9.38
N LEU A 119 21.15 7.40 -8.33
CA LEU A 119 20.41 7.07 -7.12
C LEU A 119 19.91 8.32 -6.38
N GLY A 120 20.70 9.40 -6.37
CA GLY A 120 20.35 10.65 -5.67
C GLY A 120 19.14 11.32 -6.31
N SER A 121 19.16 11.44 -7.63
CA SER A 121 18.02 11.97 -8.41
C SER A 121 16.79 11.07 -8.32
N ALA A 122 16.96 9.74 -8.42
CA ALA A 122 15.87 8.78 -8.27
C ALA A 122 15.18 8.88 -6.91
N LYS A 123 15.94 9.00 -5.82
CA LYS A 123 15.40 9.20 -4.46
C LYS A 123 14.62 10.50 -4.34
N THR A 124 15.13 11.59 -4.90
CA THR A 124 14.43 12.88 -4.89
C THR A 124 13.10 12.79 -5.63
N THR A 125 13.11 12.21 -6.83
CA THR A 125 11.89 11.99 -7.62
C THR A 125 10.88 11.09 -6.90
N LEU A 126 11.33 10.02 -6.24
CA LEU A 126 10.43 9.16 -5.45
C LEU A 126 9.79 9.89 -4.27
N ARG A 127 10.51 10.80 -3.58
CA ARG A 127 9.91 11.61 -2.51
C ARG A 127 8.82 12.55 -3.03
N GLU A 128 9.02 13.15 -4.20
CA GLU A 128 8.00 13.96 -4.86
C GLU A 128 6.77 13.13 -5.22
N ILE A 129 6.99 11.96 -5.84
CA ILE A 129 5.93 11.02 -6.19
C ILE A 129 5.16 10.58 -4.94
N ALA A 130 5.83 10.27 -3.83
CA ALA A 130 5.18 9.90 -2.57
C ALA A 130 4.29 11.04 -2.04
N LYS A 131 4.77 12.28 -2.09
CA LYS A 131 4.00 13.47 -1.70
C LYS A 131 2.77 13.67 -2.60
N GLU A 132 2.92 13.53 -3.91
CA GLU A 132 1.80 13.61 -4.85
C GLU A 132 0.80 12.46 -4.63
N TRP A 133 1.29 11.26 -4.32
CA TRP A 133 0.48 10.07 -4.08
C TRP A 133 -0.42 10.20 -2.84
N GLU A 134 0.10 10.76 -1.74
CA GLU A 134 -0.66 11.03 -0.52
C GLU A 134 -1.79 12.05 -0.74
N GLY A 135 -1.59 12.98 -1.68
CA GLY A 135 -2.61 13.95 -2.08
C GLY A 135 -3.74 13.35 -2.93
N ILE A 136 -3.58 12.14 -3.47
CA ILE A 136 -4.60 11.49 -4.29
C ILE A 136 -5.47 10.58 -3.45
N GLY A 137 -6.79 10.76 -3.59
CA GLY A 137 -7.81 9.98 -2.90
C GLY A 137 -7.84 8.49 -3.25
N PRO A 138 -8.88 7.78 -2.78
CA PRO A 138 -9.00 6.34 -3.00
C PRO A 138 -9.17 6.01 -4.49
N VAL A 139 -8.76 4.80 -4.84
CA VAL A 139 -8.93 4.18 -6.15
C VAL A 139 -9.88 2.98 -6.05
N PRO A 140 -10.38 2.43 -7.18
CA PRO A 140 -11.19 1.23 -7.19
C PRO A 140 -10.47 0.08 -6.47
N ARG A 141 -11.24 -0.70 -5.69
CA ARG A 141 -10.66 -1.71 -4.78
C ARG A 141 -9.89 -2.80 -5.50
N ASP A 142 -10.35 -3.17 -6.69
CA ASP A 142 -9.75 -4.14 -7.60
C ASP A 142 -8.41 -3.65 -8.19
N GLU A 143 -8.27 -2.34 -8.44
CA GLU A 143 -7.04 -1.77 -9.00
C GLU A 143 -6.01 -1.33 -7.95
N ARG A 144 -6.44 -1.16 -6.68
CA ARG A 144 -5.58 -0.68 -5.60
C ARG A 144 -4.28 -1.49 -5.44
N ALA A 145 -4.40 -2.81 -5.29
CA ALA A 145 -3.24 -3.66 -5.04
C ALA A 145 -2.24 -3.64 -6.20
N LYS A 146 -2.74 -3.50 -7.43
CA LYS A 146 -1.93 -3.44 -8.64
C LYS A 146 -1.14 -2.15 -8.73
N VAL A 147 -1.79 -0.99 -8.50
CA VAL A 147 -1.13 0.31 -8.60
C VAL A 147 -0.12 0.53 -7.46
N GLU A 148 -0.48 0.13 -6.22
CA GLU A 148 0.43 0.17 -5.06
C GLU A 148 1.61 -0.79 -5.22
N GLY A 149 1.34 -2.02 -5.67
CA GLY A 149 2.39 -3.02 -5.90
C GLY A 149 3.38 -2.60 -6.99
N ALA A 150 2.92 -1.92 -8.03
CA ALA A 150 3.79 -1.40 -9.09
C ALA A 150 4.72 -0.29 -8.59
N LEU A 151 4.21 0.66 -7.79
CA LEU A 151 5.04 1.70 -7.16
C LEU A 151 6.06 1.09 -6.20
N ARG A 152 5.60 0.17 -5.34
CA ARG A 152 6.45 -0.50 -4.35
C ARG A 152 7.62 -1.24 -4.97
N LYS A 153 7.45 -1.88 -6.14
CA LYS A 153 8.56 -2.53 -6.85
C LYS A 153 9.69 -1.56 -7.20
N VAL A 154 9.36 -0.33 -7.59
CA VAL A 154 10.36 0.70 -7.88
C VAL A 154 11.03 1.17 -6.59
N GLU A 155 10.26 1.42 -5.54
CA GLU A 155 10.79 1.79 -4.22
C GLU A 155 11.75 0.74 -3.66
N ASP A 156 11.38 -0.55 -3.79
CA ASP A 156 12.21 -1.67 -3.37
C ASP A 156 13.51 -1.75 -4.20
N ALA A 157 13.45 -1.49 -5.51
CA ALA A 157 14.64 -1.44 -6.36
C ALA A 157 15.59 -0.30 -5.96
N VAL A 158 15.06 0.89 -5.67
CA VAL A 158 15.85 2.03 -5.19
C VAL A 158 16.46 1.73 -3.83
N ARG A 159 15.69 1.15 -2.91
CA ARG A 159 16.19 0.77 -1.57
C ARG A 159 17.30 -0.27 -1.67
N ALA A 160 17.17 -1.26 -2.55
CA ALA A 160 18.21 -2.26 -2.77
C ALA A 160 19.49 -1.64 -3.34
N ALA A 161 19.37 -0.74 -4.32
CA ALA A 161 20.52 -0.02 -4.87
C ALA A 161 21.22 0.87 -3.82
N GLU A 162 20.45 1.51 -2.94
CA GLU A 162 20.99 2.27 -1.81
C GLU A 162 21.74 1.39 -0.81
N GLN A 163 21.17 0.24 -0.45
CA GLN A 163 21.84 -0.70 0.45
C GLN A 163 23.13 -1.25 -0.15
N GLU A 164 23.15 -1.52 -1.45
CA GLU A 164 24.36 -1.94 -2.16
C GLU A 164 25.43 -0.85 -2.15
N GLN A 165 25.06 0.39 -2.48
CA GLN A 165 25.99 1.51 -2.43
C GLN A 165 26.52 1.73 -1.02
N TRP A 166 25.65 1.67 0.00
CA TRP A 166 26.07 1.77 1.40
C TRP A 166 27.06 0.65 1.76
N ARG A 167 26.76 -0.60 1.42
CA ARG A 167 27.61 -1.77 1.71
C ARG A 167 29.01 -1.60 1.12
N LYS A 168 29.10 -1.14 -0.12
CA LYS A 168 30.37 -0.82 -0.79
C LYS A 168 31.10 0.33 -0.12
N SER A 169 30.37 1.32 0.38
CA SER A 169 30.95 2.48 1.06
C SER A 169 31.08 2.33 2.58
N ASP A 170 30.77 1.16 3.18
CA ASP A 170 30.67 1.00 4.64
C ASP A 170 32.01 1.40 5.30
N PRO A 171 32.05 2.56 5.98
CA PRO A 171 33.31 3.12 6.47
C PRO A 171 33.90 2.27 7.60
N VAL A 172 33.06 1.56 8.35
CA VAL A 172 33.51 0.69 9.44
C VAL A 172 34.09 -0.60 8.86
N ALA A 173 33.41 -1.23 7.90
CA ALA A 173 33.92 -2.43 7.24
C ALA A 173 35.23 -2.15 6.49
N ARG A 174 35.27 -1.06 5.71
CA ARG A 174 36.48 -0.59 5.05
C ARG A 174 37.61 -0.30 6.03
N GLY A 175 37.33 0.35 7.15
CA GLY A 175 38.32 0.63 8.19
C GLY A 175 38.91 -0.63 8.82
N ARG A 176 38.10 -1.68 9.02
CA ARG A 176 38.59 -2.98 9.48
C ARG A 176 39.49 -3.65 8.44
N ALA A 177 39.08 -3.66 7.17
CA ALA A 177 39.89 -4.21 6.07
C ALA A 177 41.24 -3.49 5.95
N GLN A 178 41.25 -2.16 6.04
CA GLN A 178 42.47 -1.35 6.05
C GLN A 178 43.39 -1.72 7.22
N SER A 179 42.84 -1.86 8.44
CA SER A 179 43.62 -2.26 9.62
C SER A 179 44.31 -3.62 9.44
N THR A 180 43.66 -4.59 8.80
CA THR A 180 44.27 -5.88 8.48
C THR A 180 45.43 -5.74 7.49
N VAL A 181 45.27 -4.94 6.44
CA VAL A 181 46.35 -4.61 5.48
C VAL A 181 47.55 -3.98 6.20
N ASP A 182 47.30 -3.02 7.09
CA ASP A 182 48.34 -2.32 7.85
C ASP A 182 49.11 -3.27 8.78
N GLN A 183 48.40 -4.19 9.45
CA GLN A 183 48.99 -5.21 10.33
C GLN A 183 49.87 -6.19 9.55
N LEU A 184 49.40 -6.69 8.40
CA LEU A 184 50.16 -7.62 7.55
C LEU A 184 51.40 -6.94 6.97
N THR A 185 51.28 -5.70 6.51
CA THR A 185 52.40 -4.90 6.01
C THR A 185 53.46 -4.72 7.08
N THR A 186 53.05 -4.31 8.29
CA THR A 186 53.96 -4.15 9.44
C THR A 186 54.66 -5.46 9.80
N ALA A 187 53.95 -6.59 9.76
CA ALA A 187 54.51 -7.92 10.04
C ALA A 187 55.53 -8.35 8.98
N ILE A 188 55.24 -8.12 7.68
CA ILE A 188 56.16 -8.40 6.58
C ILE A 188 57.43 -7.56 6.70
N ASP A 189 57.32 -6.27 7.01
CA ASP A 189 58.49 -5.41 7.19
C ASP A 189 59.38 -5.83 8.37
N LYS A 190 58.77 -6.31 9.46
CA LYS A 190 59.52 -6.90 10.57
C LYS A 190 60.26 -8.17 10.14
N LEU A 191 59.60 -9.06 9.40
CA LEU A 191 60.23 -10.29 8.88
C LEU A 191 61.35 -9.99 7.89
N ARG A 192 61.19 -8.98 7.02
CA ARG A 192 62.25 -8.52 6.11
C ARG A 192 63.49 -8.05 6.87
N LYS A 193 63.31 -7.33 7.98
CA LYS A 193 64.43 -6.94 8.85
C LYS A 193 65.10 -8.16 9.50
N GLN A 194 64.33 -9.16 9.91
CA GLN A 194 64.86 -10.41 10.47
C GLN A 194 65.61 -11.23 9.43
N LEU A 195 65.10 -11.31 8.20
CA LEU A 195 65.76 -11.95 7.07
C LEU A 195 67.13 -11.31 6.81
N HIS A 196 67.17 -9.99 6.67
CA HIS A 196 68.42 -9.25 6.45
C HIS A 196 69.44 -9.47 7.59
N ALA A 197 68.97 -9.50 8.85
CA ALA A 197 69.85 -9.77 10.00
C ALA A 197 70.37 -11.22 10.01
N ALA A 198 69.55 -12.20 9.64
CA ALA A 198 69.95 -13.61 9.55
C ALA A 198 70.96 -13.84 8.41
N GLU A 199 70.74 -13.22 7.25
CA GLU A 199 71.67 -13.25 6.11
C GLU A 199 73.02 -12.62 6.48
N ALA A 200 73.02 -11.47 7.16
CA ALA A 200 74.25 -10.83 7.65
C ALA A 200 75.01 -11.68 8.68
N ALA A 201 74.31 -12.51 9.44
CA ALA A 201 74.90 -13.42 10.42
C ALA A 201 75.31 -14.79 9.82
N GLY A 202 75.00 -15.06 8.54
CA GLY A 202 75.22 -16.36 7.90
C GLY A 202 74.34 -17.49 8.44
N ASP A 203 73.22 -17.17 9.12
CA ASP A 203 72.28 -18.15 9.67
C ASP A 203 71.24 -18.54 8.62
N GLU A 204 71.62 -19.43 7.71
CA GLU A 204 70.78 -19.82 6.55
C GLU A 204 69.45 -20.44 6.97
N ARG A 205 69.41 -21.13 8.11
CA ARG A 205 68.17 -21.71 8.63
C ARG A 205 67.16 -20.61 8.96
N LYS A 206 67.56 -19.60 9.74
CA LYS A 206 66.68 -18.48 10.07
C LYS A 206 66.32 -17.64 8.84
N ALA A 207 67.23 -17.52 7.88
CA ALA A 207 66.95 -16.83 6.61
C ALA A 207 65.85 -17.56 5.82
N SER A 208 65.94 -18.88 5.66
CA SER A 208 64.91 -19.70 4.99
C SER A 208 63.55 -19.59 5.69
N GLU A 209 63.52 -19.75 7.02
CA GLU A 209 62.29 -19.64 7.83
C GLU A 209 61.65 -18.24 7.68
N ALA A 210 62.46 -17.18 7.63
CA ALA A 210 61.96 -15.82 7.41
C ALA A 210 61.43 -15.61 5.98
N ARG A 211 62.07 -16.17 4.95
CA ARG A 211 61.60 -16.11 3.55
C ARG A 211 60.22 -16.76 3.39
N GLU A 212 60.05 -17.99 3.89
CA GLU A 212 58.77 -18.70 3.85
C GLU A 212 57.67 -17.93 4.61
N ALA A 213 58.01 -17.38 5.77
CA ALA A 213 57.09 -16.58 6.58
C ALA A 213 56.65 -15.27 5.88
N ILE A 214 57.54 -14.65 5.09
CA ILE A 214 57.24 -13.49 4.25
C ILE A 214 56.30 -13.90 3.11
N GLU A 215 56.63 -14.95 2.37
CA GLU A 215 55.84 -15.42 1.23
C GLU A 215 54.41 -15.74 1.66
N ALA A 216 54.25 -16.51 2.74
CA ALA A 216 52.93 -16.81 3.29
C ALA A 216 52.14 -15.53 3.59
N ARG A 217 52.75 -14.56 4.30
CA ARG A 217 52.08 -13.30 4.64
C ARG A 217 51.80 -12.40 3.45
N GLN A 218 52.61 -12.45 2.39
CA GLN A 218 52.34 -11.75 1.14
C GLN A 218 51.08 -12.29 0.45
N GLN A 219 50.86 -13.61 0.49
CA GLN A 219 49.61 -14.20 -0.02
C GLN A 219 48.39 -13.72 0.78
N TRP A 220 48.50 -13.66 2.11
CA TRP A 220 47.44 -13.10 2.97
C TRP A 220 47.22 -11.60 2.72
N LEU A 221 48.29 -10.83 2.51
CA LEU A 221 48.21 -9.41 2.21
C LEU A 221 47.48 -9.17 0.89
N ALA A 222 47.80 -9.93 -0.16
CA ALA A 222 47.13 -9.82 -1.45
C ALA A 222 45.61 -10.10 -1.34
N GLN A 223 45.21 -11.07 -0.51
CA GLN A 223 43.79 -11.33 -0.25
C GLN A 223 43.11 -10.18 0.52
N ALA A 224 43.79 -9.62 1.52
CA ALA A 224 43.28 -8.49 2.30
C ALA A 224 43.14 -7.22 1.44
N GLU A 225 44.11 -6.95 0.56
CA GLU A 225 44.07 -5.85 -0.40
C GLU A 225 42.94 -6.04 -1.41
N ALA A 226 42.74 -7.26 -1.92
CA ALA A 226 41.61 -7.56 -2.81
C ALA A 226 40.26 -7.29 -2.11
N ALA A 227 40.09 -7.73 -0.87
CA ALA A 227 38.89 -7.44 -0.07
C ALA A 227 38.70 -5.93 0.19
N LEU A 228 39.78 -5.18 0.40
CA LEU A 228 39.72 -3.73 0.56
C LEU A 228 39.26 -3.02 -0.73
N GLN A 229 39.70 -3.50 -1.89
CA GLN A 229 39.29 -2.97 -3.20
C GLN A 229 37.78 -3.13 -3.45
N GLU A 230 37.13 -4.15 -2.89
CA GLU A 230 35.67 -4.33 -2.97
C GLU A 230 34.88 -3.16 -2.35
N PHE A 231 35.48 -2.39 -1.44
CA PHE A 231 34.89 -1.19 -0.83
C PHE A 231 35.19 0.13 -1.59
N SER A 232 35.78 0.02 -2.78
CA SER A 232 36.21 1.18 -3.57
C SER A 232 35.53 1.32 -4.93
N GLY A 233 34.70 0.35 -5.35
CA GLY A 233 33.92 0.36 -6.60
C GLY A 233 32.45 0.05 -6.39
#